data_AF-A0A949TQA3-F1
#
_entry.id   AF-A0A949TQA3-F1
#
_cell.length_a   1.000
_cell.length_b   1.000
_cell.length_c   1.000
_cell.angle_alpha   90.00
_cell.angle_beta   90.00
_cell.angle_gamma   90.00
#
_symmetry.space_group_name_H-M   'P 1'
#
loop_
_entity.id
_entity.type
_entity.pdbx_description
1 polymer ?
#
loop_
_entity_poly.entity_id
_entity_poly.type
_entity_poly.pdbx_seq_one_letter_code
_entity_poly.pdbx_strand_id
1 'polypeptide(L)'
;MAINRHKRATDARMRATTKAQRELAFAAAPVLADFTAQLFSGLNVEISPVNLKTRRGLSTKAEKDYGKVMSSVGDAVRLKVTCDDWRDIEQARHRLWRKRELVIARYGKLADSMEHPSEPLLKKISDAFAEPMEHGYRAINTKLRMPNGVIAEIQVVHRAMENENQRTHGAYDQLKELLQEVGDDPFTMQQAERYETLVGRLTRMYDPVAAANGLNNLLSGDAARKIAEREQRMQRIKVAARVLQDPDSSGQDRDIAKRLARPSNRHGRSPLDRQIDSLLALRDKVDHDGIRANPEEALALARGINRFAAQWERLPDTIQERLVETGLALNGRTSRSFGAAQDGLGQKTLDLVIGGDQVGANELTKPSSKPIQPDRDAVAPEAPAQKRAGGLEPGF
;
A
#
# COMPACT_ATOMS: atom_id res chain seq x y z
N MET A 1 45.03 2.16 5.86
CA MET A 1 44.84 0.79 5.30
C MET A 1 43.59 0.06 5.81
N ALA A 2 43.10 0.30 7.04
CA ALA A 2 41.94 -0.41 7.61
C ALA A 2 40.59 -0.17 6.90
N ILE A 3 40.33 1.08 6.45
CA ILE A 3 39.09 1.46 5.73
C ILE A 3 38.91 0.65 4.43
N ASN A 4 40.00 0.38 3.71
CA ASN A 4 39.99 -0.43 2.49
C ASN A 4 39.73 -1.92 2.77
N ARG A 5 40.11 -2.44 3.94
CA ARG A 5 39.82 -3.83 4.33
C ARG A 5 38.35 -4.01 4.68
N HIS A 6 37.77 -3.07 5.43
CA HIS A 6 36.35 -3.14 5.81
C HIS A 6 35.44 -3.04 4.58
N LYS A 7 35.70 -2.09 3.67
CA LYS A 7 34.94 -1.96 2.41
C LYS A 7 35.00 -3.25 1.58
N ARG A 8 36.19 -3.83 1.38
CA ARG A 8 36.37 -5.08 0.65
C ARG A 8 35.64 -6.26 1.30
N ALA A 9 35.64 -6.37 2.62
CA ALA A 9 34.93 -7.42 3.35
C ALA A 9 33.41 -7.29 3.19
N THR A 10 32.88 -6.07 3.29
CA THR A 10 31.45 -5.78 3.08
C THR A 10 31.02 -6.09 1.64
N ASP A 11 31.81 -5.69 0.65
CA ASP A 11 31.53 -5.98 -0.76
C ASP A 11 31.59 -7.50 -1.04
N ALA A 12 32.54 -8.22 -0.44
CA ALA A 12 32.63 -9.68 -0.57
C ALA A 12 31.42 -10.38 0.06
N ARG A 13 30.99 -9.95 1.25
CA ARG A 13 29.78 -10.46 1.93
C ARG A 13 28.54 -10.22 1.07
N MET A 14 28.37 -9.02 0.52
CA MET A 14 27.25 -8.70 -0.37
C MET A 14 27.24 -9.56 -1.64
N ARG A 15 28.40 -9.83 -2.23
CA ARG A 15 28.50 -10.74 -3.39
C ARG A 15 28.08 -12.17 -3.03
N ALA A 16 28.52 -12.66 -1.87
CA ALA A 16 28.18 -14.00 -1.39
C ALA A 16 26.67 -14.14 -1.08
N THR A 17 26.08 -13.17 -0.37
CA THR A 17 24.64 -13.17 -0.07
C THR A 17 23.79 -13.02 -1.34
N THR A 18 24.23 -12.17 -2.29
CA THR A 18 23.57 -12.05 -3.60
C THR A 18 23.60 -13.36 -4.38
N LYS A 19 24.72 -14.09 -4.33
CA LYS A 19 24.85 -15.41 -4.98
C LYS A 19 23.87 -16.41 -4.36
N ALA A 20 23.87 -16.53 -3.03
CA ALA A 20 22.98 -17.43 -2.30
C ALA A 20 21.49 -17.11 -2.57
N GLN A 21 21.11 -15.84 -2.51
CA GLN A 21 19.73 -15.42 -2.79
C GLN A 21 19.32 -15.76 -4.23
N ARG A 22 20.22 -15.64 -5.19
CA ARG A 22 19.95 -15.99 -6.59
C ARG A 22 19.76 -17.50 -6.76
N GLU A 23 20.53 -18.33 -6.08
CA GLU A 23 20.38 -19.79 -6.08
C GLU A 23 19.02 -20.20 -5.49
N LEU A 24 18.60 -19.56 -4.39
CA LEU A 24 17.25 -19.74 -3.83
C LEU A 24 16.17 -19.28 -4.83
N ALA A 25 16.38 -18.17 -5.53
CA ALA A 25 15.44 -17.69 -6.55
C ALA A 25 15.31 -18.68 -7.73
N PHE A 26 16.41 -19.29 -8.18
CA PHE A 26 16.37 -20.36 -9.19
C PHE A 26 15.57 -21.57 -8.72
N ALA A 27 15.81 -22.03 -7.49
CA ALA A 27 15.08 -23.17 -6.93
C ALA A 27 13.58 -22.88 -6.73
N ALA A 28 13.22 -21.62 -6.47
CA ALA A 28 11.83 -21.19 -6.32
C ALA A 28 11.08 -21.05 -7.66
N ALA A 29 11.79 -20.87 -8.79
CA ALA A 29 11.17 -20.61 -10.09
C ALA A 29 10.16 -21.68 -10.55
N PRO A 30 10.47 -22.99 -10.56
CA PRO A 30 9.49 -24.00 -10.96
C PRO A 30 8.28 -24.04 -10.03
N VAL A 31 8.51 -23.94 -8.71
CA VAL A 31 7.42 -23.92 -7.72
C VAL A 31 6.50 -22.72 -7.92
N LEU A 32 7.06 -21.56 -8.25
CA LEU A 32 6.29 -20.35 -8.55
C LEU A 32 5.46 -20.52 -9.82
N ALA A 33 6.04 -21.11 -10.87
CA ALA A 33 5.35 -21.35 -12.14
C ALA A 33 4.15 -22.29 -11.93
N ASP A 34 4.37 -23.43 -11.28
CA ASP A 34 3.31 -24.43 -11.01
C ASP A 34 2.20 -23.86 -10.14
N PHE A 35 2.56 -23.16 -9.06
CA PHE A 35 1.60 -22.49 -8.20
C PHE A 35 0.73 -21.51 -8.98
N THR A 36 1.34 -20.76 -9.90
CA THR A 36 0.64 -19.70 -10.63
C THR A 36 -0.24 -20.26 -11.74
N ALA A 37 0.23 -21.31 -12.43
CA ALA A 37 -0.59 -22.05 -13.39
C ALA A 37 -1.83 -22.65 -12.73
N GLN A 38 -1.68 -23.24 -11.53
CA GLN A 38 -2.81 -23.76 -10.76
C GLN A 38 -3.75 -22.64 -10.32
N LEU A 39 -3.20 -21.55 -9.76
CA LEU A 39 -3.99 -20.43 -9.25
C LEU A 39 -4.86 -19.80 -10.34
N PHE A 40 -4.36 -19.65 -11.56
CA PHE A 40 -5.09 -19.04 -12.67
C PHE A 40 -5.62 -20.06 -13.70
N SER A 41 -5.66 -21.34 -13.35
CA SER A 41 -6.18 -22.41 -14.22
C SER A 41 -7.63 -22.13 -14.65
N GLY A 42 -7.91 -22.22 -15.94
CA GLY A 42 -9.23 -21.95 -16.51
C GLY A 42 -9.59 -20.47 -16.68
N LEU A 43 -8.67 -19.54 -16.42
CA LEU A 43 -8.80 -18.16 -16.87
C LEU A 43 -8.19 -17.98 -18.26
N ASN A 44 -8.73 -17.05 -19.05
CA ASN A 44 -8.16 -16.66 -20.33
C ASN A 44 -7.01 -15.66 -20.14
N VAL A 45 -5.88 -16.13 -19.61
CA VAL A 45 -4.72 -15.27 -19.29
C VAL A 45 -3.44 -15.85 -19.87
N GLU A 46 -2.51 -14.96 -20.22
CA GLU A 46 -1.17 -15.32 -20.65
C GLU A 46 -0.20 -15.27 -19.45
N ILE A 47 0.44 -16.39 -19.14
CA ILE A 47 1.43 -16.47 -18.05
C ILE A 47 2.83 -16.39 -18.66
N SER A 48 3.59 -15.35 -18.30
CA SER A 48 4.95 -15.16 -18.80
C SER A 48 5.91 -16.21 -18.22
N PRO A 49 7.03 -16.51 -18.92
CA PRO A 49 8.15 -17.21 -18.30
C PRO A 49 8.59 -16.52 -17.00
N VAL A 50 9.08 -17.31 -16.05
CA VAL A 50 9.60 -16.79 -14.78
C VAL A 50 10.84 -15.93 -15.04
N ASN A 51 10.80 -14.69 -14.58
CA ASN A 51 11.89 -13.72 -14.68
C ASN A 51 12.70 -13.71 -13.39
N LEU A 52 14.00 -13.96 -13.52
CA LEU A 52 14.95 -13.94 -12.42
C LEU A 52 15.79 -12.66 -12.45
N LYS A 53 15.75 -11.91 -11.36
CA LYS A 53 16.52 -10.67 -11.26
C LYS A 53 18.02 -10.96 -11.33
N THR A 54 18.75 -10.18 -12.13
CA THR A 54 20.21 -10.32 -12.29
C THR A 54 20.93 -10.12 -10.95
N ARG A 55 22.15 -10.66 -10.80
CA ARG A 55 22.98 -10.42 -9.59
C ARG A 55 23.14 -8.93 -9.31
N ARG A 56 23.45 -8.15 -10.35
CA ARG A 56 23.56 -6.69 -10.26
C ARG A 56 22.23 -6.06 -9.81
N GLY A 57 21.12 -6.47 -10.42
CA GLY A 57 19.79 -5.98 -10.06
C GLY A 57 19.41 -6.28 -8.61
N LEU A 58 19.75 -7.47 -8.09
CA LEU A 58 19.52 -7.84 -6.70
C LEU A 58 20.32 -6.96 -5.73
N SER A 59 21.63 -6.80 -5.97
CA SER A 59 22.50 -5.94 -5.12
C SER A 59 22.02 -4.49 -5.13
N THR A 60 21.78 -3.92 -6.32
CA THR A 60 21.31 -2.54 -6.46
C THR A 60 19.97 -2.34 -5.76
N LYS A 61 19.04 -3.30 -5.86
CA LYS A 61 17.74 -3.18 -5.19
C LYS A 61 17.85 -3.34 -3.67
N ALA A 62 18.68 -4.26 -3.18
CA ALA A 62 18.93 -4.40 -1.75
C ALA A 62 19.53 -3.11 -1.17
N GLU A 63 20.50 -2.51 -1.87
CA GLU A 63 21.14 -1.25 -1.47
C GLU A 63 20.16 -0.08 -1.48
N LYS A 64 19.38 0.09 -2.57
CA LYS A 64 18.48 1.24 -2.74
C LYS A 64 17.22 1.15 -1.89
N ASP A 65 16.60 -0.02 -1.82
CA ASP A 65 15.22 -0.15 -1.31
C ASP A 65 15.17 -0.81 0.09
N TYR A 66 16.24 -1.48 0.52
CA TYR A 66 16.20 -2.38 1.70
C TYR A 66 17.43 -2.27 2.63
N GLY A 67 18.19 -1.17 2.58
CA GLY A 67 19.32 -0.97 3.50
C GLY A 67 20.38 -2.10 3.46
N LYS A 68 20.58 -2.71 2.28
CA LYS A 68 21.47 -3.86 2.02
C LYS A 68 20.98 -5.21 2.57
N VAL A 69 19.72 -5.31 3.00
CA VAL A 69 19.12 -6.57 3.48
C VAL A 69 18.59 -7.39 2.29
N MET A 70 19.39 -8.37 1.86
CA MET A 70 19.11 -9.17 0.64
C MET A 70 17.84 -10.04 0.75
N SER A 71 17.54 -10.58 1.93
CA SER A 71 16.36 -11.41 2.18
C SER A 71 15.03 -10.67 2.05
N SER A 72 15.07 -9.32 2.09
CA SER A 72 13.89 -8.45 1.95
C SER A 72 13.57 -8.10 0.50
N VAL A 73 14.43 -8.47 -0.47
CA VAL A 73 14.21 -8.17 -1.89
C VAL A 73 13.01 -8.98 -2.40
N GLY A 74 11.87 -8.31 -2.51
CA GLY A 74 10.57 -8.94 -2.75
C GLY A 74 10.30 -9.44 -4.17
N ASP A 75 11.23 -9.27 -5.10
CA ASP A 75 11.08 -9.58 -6.53
C ASP A 75 12.35 -10.22 -7.10
N ALA A 76 12.99 -11.08 -6.30
CA ALA A 76 14.15 -11.85 -6.73
C ALA A 76 13.78 -12.84 -7.86
N VAL A 77 12.60 -13.43 -7.75
CA VAL A 77 11.93 -14.23 -8.76
C VAL A 77 10.53 -13.65 -8.96
N ARG A 78 10.13 -13.47 -10.21
CA ARG A 78 8.82 -12.89 -10.53
C ARG A 78 8.23 -13.51 -11.78
N LEU A 79 6.91 -13.47 -11.90
CA LEU A 79 6.25 -13.69 -13.18
C LEU A 79 5.13 -12.67 -13.40
N LYS A 80 4.66 -12.62 -14.64
CA LYS A 80 3.57 -11.75 -15.06
C LYS A 80 2.42 -12.58 -15.60
N VAL A 81 1.20 -12.21 -15.23
CA VAL A 81 -0.06 -12.72 -15.73
C VAL A 81 -0.71 -11.57 -16.49
N THR A 82 -0.85 -11.73 -17.79
CA THR A 82 -1.38 -10.72 -18.70
C THR A 82 -2.82 -11.07 -19.06
N CYS A 83 -3.72 -10.14 -18.79
CA CYS A 83 -5.14 -10.20 -19.12
C CYS A 83 -5.44 -9.29 -20.31
N ASP A 84 -6.45 -9.67 -21.10
CA ASP A 84 -6.95 -8.88 -22.24
C ASP A 84 -8.33 -8.23 -21.98
N ASP A 85 -9.06 -8.69 -20.95
CA ASP A 85 -10.33 -8.12 -20.49
C ASP A 85 -10.23 -7.75 -18.99
N TRP A 86 -10.90 -6.67 -18.59
CA TRP A 86 -11.01 -6.26 -17.19
C TRP A 86 -11.70 -7.32 -16.31
N ARG A 87 -12.58 -8.15 -16.88
CA ARG A 87 -13.25 -9.26 -16.19
C ARG A 87 -12.26 -10.36 -15.79
N ASP A 88 -11.26 -10.64 -16.62
CA ASP A 88 -10.20 -11.59 -16.28
C ASP A 88 -9.34 -11.08 -15.12
N ILE A 89 -9.11 -9.76 -15.07
CA ILE A 89 -8.42 -9.11 -13.95
C ILE A 89 -9.24 -9.22 -12.67
N GLU A 90 -10.56 -9.01 -12.74
CA GLU A 90 -11.45 -9.18 -11.60
C GLU A 90 -11.46 -10.62 -11.09
N GLN A 91 -11.52 -11.62 -11.98
CA GLN A 91 -11.42 -13.02 -11.59
C GLN A 91 -10.05 -13.35 -10.97
N ALA A 92 -8.96 -12.87 -11.58
CA ALA A 92 -7.62 -13.04 -11.05
C ALA A 92 -7.48 -12.43 -9.65
N ARG A 93 -8.04 -11.22 -9.44
CA ARG A 93 -8.12 -10.53 -8.15
C ARG A 93 -8.86 -11.39 -7.12
N HIS A 94 -10.05 -11.90 -7.44
CA HIS A 94 -10.81 -12.76 -6.54
C HIS A 94 -10.04 -14.01 -6.14
N ARG A 95 -9.35 -14.67 -7.08
CA ARG A 95 -8.53 -15.86 -6.77
C ARG A 95 -7.36 -15.55 -5.86
N LEU A 96 -6.68 -14.41 -6.06
CA LEU A 96 -5.60 -13.96 -5.19
C LEU A 96 -6.09 -13.69 -3.77
N TRP A 97 -7.17 -12.92 -3.61
CA TRP A 97 -7.75 -12.66 -2.29
C TRP A 97 -8.24 -13.93 -1.60
N ARG A 98 -8.94 -14.79 -2.34
CA ARG A 98 -9.43 -16.07 -1.80
C ARG A 98 -8.27 -16.95 -1.32
N LYS A 99 -7.19 -17.05 -2.08
CA LYS A 99 -6.01 -17.82 -1.63
C LYS A 99 -5.37 -17.20 -0.39
N ARG A 100 -5.32 -15.87 -0.28
CA ARG A 100 -4.82 -15.17 0.92
C ARG A 100 -5.69 -15.43 2.14
N GLU A 101 -7.02 -15.38 2.01
CA GLU A 101 -7.95 -15.73 3.09
C GLU A 101 -7.75 -17.16 3.59
N LEU A 102 -7.60 -18.13 2.66
CA LEU A 102 -7.34 -19.52 3.02
C LEU A 102 -6.03 -19.71 3.78
N VAL A 103 -4.99 -18.93 3.45
CA VAL A 103 -3.73 -18.90 4.20
C VAL A 103 -3.97 -18.37 5.62
N ILE A 104 -4.68 -17.24 5.76
CA ILE A 104 -4.98 -16.66 7.08
C ILE A 104 -5.80 -17.64 7.92
N ALA A 105 -6.83 -18.26 7.35
CA ALA A 105 -7.67 -19.24 8.03
C ALA A 105 -6.88 -20.47 8.49
N ARG A 106 -5.93 -20.95 7.69
CA ARG A 106 -5.12 -22.14 8.03
C ARG A 106 -4.09 -21.87 9.12
N TYR A 107 -3.45 -20.71 9.09
CA TYR A 107 -2.30 -20.43 9.96
C TYR A 107 -2.61 -19.46 11.11
N GLY A 108 -3.83 -18.92 11.19
CA GLY A 108 -4.29 -18.03 12.25
C GLY A 108 -3.65 -16.63 12.27
N LYS A 109 -2.74 -16.36 11.33
CA LYS A 109 -2.02 -15.08 11.20
C LYS A 109 -1.49 -14.91 9.78
N LEU A 110 -1.12 -13.68 9.44
CA LEU A 110 -0.39 -13.38 8.21
C LEU A 110 0.94 -14.14 8.17
N ALA A 111 1.31 -14.60 6.97
CA ALA A 111 2.50 -15.41 6.70
C ALA A 111 3.84 -14.74 7.04
N ASP A 112 3.82 -13.46 7.46
CA ASP A 112 4.99 -12.66 7.82
C ASP A 112 5.89 -13.30 8.89
N SER A 113 5.33 -14.18 9.72
CA SER A 113 6.05 -14.89 10.78
C SER A 113 6.60 -16.27 10.39
N MET A 114 6.34 -16.75 9.17
CA MET A 114 6.84 -18.06 8.70
C MET A 114 7.99 -17.88 7.72
N GLU A 115 9.21 -18.24 8.14
CA GLU A 115 10.39 -18.17 7.28
C GLU A 115 10.38 -19.22 6.18
N HIS A 116 9.93 -20.45 6.50
CA HIS A 116 9.98 -21.62 5.61
C HIS A 116 8.63 -22.36 5.58
N PRO A 117 7.63 -21.84 4.85
CA PRO A 117 6.33 -22.51 4.75
C PRO A 117 6.42 -23.80 3.92
N SER A 118 5.48 -24.73 4.08
CA SER A 118 5.44 -25.96 3.27
C SER A 118 4.92 -25.73 1.84
N GLU A 119 4.21 -24.63 1.59
CA GLU A 119 3.70 -24.21 0.28
C GLU A 119 3.93 -22.70 0.08
N PRO A 120 3.81 -22.17 -1.16
CA PRO A 120 3.83 -20.73 -1.39
C PRO A 120 2.69 -20.00 -0.65
N LEU A 121 3.03 -18.98 0.15
CA LEU A 121 2.05 -18.22 0.93
C LEU A 121 1.98 -16.76 0.48
N LEU A 122 0.78 -16.28 0.16
CA LEU A 122 0.54 -14.89 -0.20
C LEU A 122 0.73 -13.99 1.02
N LYS A 123 1.71 -13.09 0.93
CA LYS A 123 2.09 -12.16 1.99
C LYS A 123 1.34 -10.84 1.88
N LYS A 124 1.42 -10.21 0.71
CA LYS A 124 0.90 -8.87 0.45
C LYS A 124 0.27 -8.83 -0.94
N ILE A 125 -0.90 -8.21 -1.04
CA ILE A 125 -1.55 -7.88 -2.31
C ILE A 125 -1.65 -6.36 -2.37
N SER A 126 -1.14 -5.75 -3.45
CA SER A 126 -1.30 -4.34 -3.76
C SER A 126 -2.09 -4.24 -5.05
N ASP A 127 -3.31 -3.70 -4.97
CA ASP A 127 -4.25 -3.65 -6.09
C ASP A 127 -4.35 -2.22 -6.64
N ALA A 128 -3.52 -1.91 -7.64
CA ALA A 128 -3.57 -0.62 -8.31
C ALA A 128 -4.65 -0.55 -9.42
N PHE A 129 -5.50 -1.56 -9.59
CA PHE A 129 -6.74 -1.40 -10.36
C PHE A 129 -7.85 -0.80 -9.51
N ALA A 130 -7.94 -1.22 -8.24
CA ALA A 130 -8.84 -0.60 -7.26
C ALA A 130 -8.37 0.81 -6.88
N GLU A 131 -7.08 0.96 -6.60
CA GLU A 131 -6.47 2.24 -6.18
C GLU A 131 -5.26 2.56 -7.06
N PRO A 132 -5.47 3.20 -8.23
CA PRO A 132 -4.39 3.50 -9.15
C PRO A 132 -3.28 4.32 -8.52
N MET A 133 -2.05 4.05 -8.98
CA MET A 133 -0.90 4.88 -8.63
C MET A 133 -1.16 6.33 -9.03
N GLU A 134 -0.50 7.29 -8.37
CA GLU A 134 -0.72 8.71 -8.65
C GLU A 134 -0.53 9.08 -10.13
N HIS A 135 0.43 8.42 -10.78
CA HIS A 135 0.72 8.58 -12.21
C HIS A 135 -0.20 7.77 -13.14
N GLY A 136 -1.22 7.08 -12.62
CA GLY A 136 -2.26 6.38 -13.38
C GLY A 136 -1.96 4.91 -13.73
N TYR A 137 -0.77 4.40 -13.45
CA TYR A 137 -0.45 2.99 -13.72
C TYR A 137 -1.26 2.05 -12.81
N ARG A 138 -1.66 0.90 -13.36
CA ARG A 138 -2.52 -0.09 -12.71
C ARG A 138 -1.99 -1.50 -12.94
N ALA A 139 -1.84 -2.23 -11.85
CA ALA A 139 -1.43 -3.63 -11.80
C ALA A 139 -1.78 -4.20 -10.43
N ILE A 140 -1.99 -5.51 -10.32
CA ILE A 140 -2.00 -6.19 -9.03
C ILE A 140 -0.61 -6.75 -8.79
N ASN A 141 0.07 -6.28 -7.74
CA ASN A 141 1.36 -6.81 -7.33
C ASN A 141 1.17 -7.66 -6.08
N THR A 142 1.42 -8.96 -6.20
CA THR A 142 1.32 -9.91 -5.09
C THR A 142 2.71 -10.39 -4.70
N LYS A 143 3.04 -10.26 -3.42
CA LYS A 143 4.25 -10.83 -2.82
C LYS A 143 3.90 -12.12 -2.13
N LEU A 144 4.72 -13.14 -2.32
CA LEU A 144 4.55 -14.42 -1.67
C LEU A 144 5.87 -14.95 -1.11
N ARG A 145 5.78 -15.65 0.03
CA ARG A 145 6.91 -16.36 0.62
C ARG A 145 6.93 -17.77 0.05
N MET A 146 8.05 -18.15 -0.55
CA MET A 146 8.27 -19.49 -1.09
C MET A 146 8.73 -20.45 0.00
N PRO A 147 8.60 -21.78 -0.19
CA PRO A 147 9.02 -22.75 0.82
C PRO A 147 10.49 -22.67 1.24
N ASN A 148 11.37 -22.31 0.30
CA ASN A 148 12.78 -22.09 0.56
C ASN A 148 13.09 -20.71 1.19
N GLY A 149 12.06 -19.96 1.60
CA GLY A 149 12.17 -18.67 2.26
C GLY A 149 12.38 -17.47 1.32
N VAL A 150 12.56 -17.67 0.02
CA VAL A 150 12.68 -16.54 -0.93
C VAL A 150 11.33 -15.80 -1.05
N ILE A 151 11.37 -14.49 -1.30
CA ILE A 151 10.15 -13.73 -1.66
C ILE A 151 10.04 -13.70 -3.17
N ALA A 152 8.91 -14.18 -3.68
CA ALA A 152 8.53 -14.11 -5.07
C ALA A 152 7.43 -13.06 -5.33
N GLU A 153 7.29 -12.65 -6.58
CA GLU A 153 6.25 -11.72 -7.02
C GLU A 153 5.41 -12.29 -8.16
N ILE A 154 4.09 -12.14 -8.06
CA ILE A 154 3.14 -12.32 -9.17
C ILE A 154 2.59 -10.94 -9.51
N GLN A 155 2.70 -10.54 -10.78
CA GLN A 155 2.09 -9.33 -11.29
C GLN A 155 0.91 -9.68 -12.19
N VAL A 156 -0.28 -9.18 -11.90
CA VAL A 156 -1.43 -9.23 -12.82
C VAL A 156 -1.54 -7.89 -13.51
N VAL A 157 -1.52 -7.88 -14.85
CA VAL A 157 -1.57 -6.66 -15.66
C VAL A 157 -2.57 -6.80 -16.79
N HIS A 158 -3.03 -5.66 -17.32
CA HIS A 158 -3.75 -5.61 -18.58
C HIS A 158 -2.76 -5.42 -19.74
N ARG A 159 -2.94 -6.11 -20.88
CA ARG A 159 -2.01 -6.02 -22.04
C ARG A 159 -1.81 -4.58 -22.51
N ALA A 160 -2.90 -3.81 -22.66
CA ALA A 160 -2.81 -2.41 -23.08
C ALA A 160 -2.04 -1.53 -22.08
N MET A 161 -2.18 -1.78 -20.76
CA MET A 161 -1.43 -1.05 -19.74
C MET A 161 0.06 -1.40 -19.77
N GLU A 162 0.39 -2.67 -20.05
CA GLU A 162 1.78 -3.11 -20.20
C GLU A 162 2.45 -2.48 -21.42
N ASN A 163 1.75 -2.43 -22.56
CA ASN A 163 2.25 -1.77 -23.76
C ASN A 163 2.55 -0.29 -23.50
N GLU A 164 1.66 0.39 -22.77
CA GLU A 164 1.89 1.80 -22.41
C GLU A 164 3.03 1.94 -21.38
N ASN A 165 3.18 1.01 -20.45
CA ASN A 165 4.31 1.00 -19.51
C ASN A 165 5.66 0.93 -20.22
N GLN A 166 5.78 0.15 -21.30
CA GLN A 166 7.00 0.10 -22.10
C GLN A 166 7.32 1.45 -22.76
N ARG A 167 6.31 2.19 -23.22
CA ARG A 167 6.47 3.52 -23.84
C ARG A 167 6.82 4.60 -22.83
N THR A 168 6.39 4.42 -21.59
CA THR A 168 6.47 5.44 -20.53
C THR A 168 7.60 5.20 -19.53
N HIS A 169 8.34 4.09 -19.68
CA HIS A 169 9.38 3.67 -18.73
C HIS A 169 10.40 4.77 -18.41
N GLY A 170 10.88 5.51 -19.41
CA GLY A 170 11.83 6.61 -19.18
C GLY A 170 11.27 7.78 -18.37
N ALA A 171 9.98 8.12 -18.54
CA ALA A 171 9.35 9.16 -17.73
C ALA A 171 9.08 8.67 -16.29
N TYR A 172 8.79 7.38 -16.13
CA TYR A 172 8.68 6.76 -14.80
C TYR A 172 10.04 6.72 -14.08
N ASP A 173 11.13 6.40 -14.77
CA ASP A 173 12.47 6.42 -14.18
C ASP A 173 12.86 7.82 -13.69
N GLN A 174 12.55 8.86 -14.48
CA GLN A 174 12.75 10.25 -14.05
C GLN A 174 11.92 10.62 -12.80
N LEU A 175 10.68 10.12 -12.72
CA LEU A 175 9.84 10.32 -11.54
C LEU A 175 10.42 9.60 -10.32
N LYS A 176 10.91 8.38 -10.51
CA LYS A 176 11.53 7.59 -9.45
C LYS A 176 12.83 8.22 -8.94
N GLU A 177 13.66 8.74 -9.85
CA GLU A 177 14.88 9.47 -9.49
C GLU A 177 14.56 10.73 -8.68
N LEU A 178 13.56 11.50 -9.09
CA LEU A 178 13.10 12.67 -8.34
C LEU A 178 12.63 12.30 -6.93
N LEU A 179 11.81 11.25 -6.81
CA LEU A 179 11.34 10.76 -5.50
C LEU A 179 12.49 10.25 -4.62
N GLN A 180 13.50 9.62 -5.23
CA GLN A 180 14.68 9.17 -4.52
C GLN A 180 15.60 10.33 -4.08
N GLU A 181 15.72 11.37 -4.91
CA GLU A 181 16.47 12.59 -4.60
C GLU A 181 15.82 13.36 -3.43
N VAL A 182 14.49 13.43 -3.41
CA VAL A 182 13.71 14.12 -2.36
C VAL A 182 13.67 13.29 -1.07
N GLY A 183 13.52 11.97 -1.15
CA GLY A 183 13.40 11.12 0.03
C GLY A 183 12.19 11.48 0.88
N ASP A 184 12.41 11.69 2.17
CA ASP A 184 11.37 12.09 3.13
C ASP A 184 11.24 13.62 3.28
N ASP A 185 12.09 14.39 2.59
CA ASP A 185 12.08 15.85 2.69
C ASP A 185 10.90 16.47 1.90
N PRO A 186 10.47 17.69 2.26
CA PRO A 186 9.47 18.41 1.46
C PRO A 186 10.05 18.79 0.09
N PHE A 187 9.21 18.72 -0.94
CA PHE A 187 9.55 19.22 -2.27
C PHE A 187 9.86 20.73 -2.24
N THR A 188 10.94 21.12 -2.90
CA THR A 188 11.11 22.51 -3.36
C THR A 188 10.09 22.84 -4.46
N MET A 189 9.84 24.13 -4.72
CA MET A 189 8.92 24.55 -5.80
C MET A 189 9.29 23.94 -7.16
N GLN A 190 10.57 23.97 -7.52
CA GLN A 190 11.04 23.42 -8.80
C GLN A 190 10.85 21.89 -8.86
N GLN A 191 11.11 21.18 -7.76
CA GLN A 191 10.88 19.74 -7.69
C GLN A 191 9.38 19.41 -7.76
N ALA A 192 8.51 20.22 -7.14
CA ALA A 192 7.06 20.05 -7.20
C ALA A 192 6.52 20.27 -8.64
N GLU A 193 6.99 21.30 -9.34
CA GLU A 193 6.63 21.54 -10.75
C GLU A 193 7.09 20.40 -11.66
N ARG A 194 8.31 19.89 -11.43
CA ARG A 194 8.85 18.73 -12.15
C ARG A 194 8.02 17.48 -11.86
N TYR A 195 7.66 17.25 -10.60
CA TYR A 195 6.80 16.16 -10.17
C TYR A 195 5.44 16.21 -10.86
N GLU A 196 4.74 17.35 -10.80
CA GLU A 196 3.43 17.53 -11.44
C GLU A 196 3.51 17.33 -12.96
N THR A 197 4.59 17.80 -13.60
CA THR A 197 4.82 17.61 -15.04
C THR A 197 4.96 16.12 -15.40
N LEU A 198 5.77 15.37 -14.64
CA LEU A 198 6.00 13.95 -14.87
C LEU A 198 4.73 13.13 -14.61
N VAL A 199 4.08 13.33 -13.46
CA VAL A 199 2.81 12.68 -13.12
C VAL A 199 1.74 13.01 -14.15
N GLY A 200 1.60 14.29 -14.53
CA GLY A 200 0.63 14.72 -15.53
C GLY A 200 0.91 14.17 -16.93
N ARG A 201 2.19 13.96 -17.30
CA ARG A 201 2.57 13.29 -18.54
C ARG A 201 2.16 11.80 -18.51
N LEU A 202 2.54 11.08 -17.47
CA LEU A 202 2.23 9.65 -17.30
C LEU A 202 0.71 9.41 -17.26
N THR A 203 0.00 10.21 -16.48
CA THR A 203 -1.46 10.12 -16.33
C THR A 203 -2.17 10.30 -17.67
N ARG A 204 -1.72 11.25 -18.50
CA ARG A 204 -2.27 11.47 -19.85
C ARG A 204 -2.10 10.29 -20.80
N MET A 205 -1.17 9.38 -20.51
CA MET A 205 -0.95 8.16 -21.29
C MET A 205 -1.74 6.99 -20.72
N TYR A 206 -1.77 6.82 -19.39
CA TYR A 206 -2.44 5.69 -18.76
C TYR A 206 -3.96 5.83 -18.65
N ASP A 207 -4.49 7.00 -18.30
CA ASP A 207 -5.94 7.17 -18.07
C ASP A 207 -6.78 6.86 -19.32
N PRO A 208 -6.43 7.34 -20.53
CA PRO A 208 -7.20 7.00 -21.73
C PRO A 208 -7.18 5.51 -22.02
N VAL A 209 -6.05 4.84 -21.81
CA VAL A 209 -5.92 3.39 -21.97
C VAL A 209 -6.81 2.66 -20.96
N ALA A 210 -6.82 3.12 -19.70
CA ALA A 210 -7.67 2.53 -18.69
C ALA A 210 -9.16 2.68 -18.99
N ALA A 211 -9.60 3.87 -19.42
CA ALA A 211 -10.97 4.13 -19.81
C ALA A 211 -11.40 3.29 -21.03
N ALA A 212 -10.57 3.25 -22.08
CA ALA A 212 -10.87 2.53 -23.33
C ALA A 212 -11.02 1.01 -23.14
N ASN A 213 -10.35 0.45 -22.13
CA ASN A 213 -10.37 -0.99 -21.84
C ASN A 213 -11.28 -1.36 -20.65
N GLY A 214 -12.16 -0.45 -20.20
CA GLY A 214 -13.10 -0.72 -19.11
C GLY A 214 -12.46 -0.92 -17.73
N LEU A 215 -11.18 -0.57 -17.56
CA LEU A 215 -10.45 -0.75 -16.29
C LEU A 215 -10.95 0.18 -15.17
N ASN A 216 -11.74 1.20 -15.51
CA ASN A 216 -12.42 2.06 -14.53
C ASN A 216 -13.55 1.33 -13.78
N ASN A 217 -14.05 0.21 -14.30
CA ASN A 217 -15.02 -0.64 -13.59
C ASN A 217 -14.43 -1.31 -12.34
N LEU A 218 -13.09 -1.32 -12.23
CA LEU A 218 -12.37 -1.98 -11.16
C LEU A 218 -11.98 -1.07 -10.00
N LEU A 219 -12.28 0.23 -10.11
CA LEU A 219 -11.92 1.26 -9.14
C LEU A 219 -12.72 1.13 -7.85
N SER A 220 -12.09 1.47 -6.73
CA SER A 220 -12.82 1.76 -5.49
C SER A 220 -13.63 3.06 -5.65
N GLY A 221 -14.66 3.25 -4.81
CA GLY A 221 -15.50 4.45 -4.88
C GLY A 221 -14.70 5.76 -4.78
N ASP A 222 -13.72 5.81 -3.89
CA ASP A 222 -12.83 6.97 -3.74
C ASP A 222 -11.91 7.18 -4.93
N ALA A 223 -11.35 6.10 -5.49
CA ALA A 223 -10.50 6.19 -6.66
C ALA A 223 -11.30 6.63 -7.90
N ALA A 224 -12.53 6.12 -8.07
CA ALA A 224 -13.45 6.54 -9.11
C ALA A 224 -13.76 8.04 -9.04
N ARG A 225 -14.07 8.55 -7.84
CA ARG A 225 -14.29 9.98 -7.61
C ARG A 225 -13.06 10.82 -7.98
N LYS A 226 -11.88 10.45 -7.49
CA LYS A 226 -10.61 11.16 -7.78
C LYS A 226 -10.31 11.20 -9.28
N ILE A 227 -10.56 10.10 -9.99
CA ILE A 227 -10.36 10.04 -11.45
C ILE A 227 -11.40 10.88 -12.17
N ALA A 228 -12.68 10.80 -11.79
CA ALA A 228 -13.73 11.62 -12.39
C ALA A 228 -13.45 13.13 -12.23
N GLU A 229 -13.01 13.57 -11.04
CA GLU A 229 -12.58 14.96 -10.80
C GLU A 229 -11.41 15.37 -11.70
N ARG A 230 -10.42 14.47 -11.84
CA ARG A 230 -9.26 14.70 -12.71
C ARG A 230 -9.66 14.78 -14.18
N GLU A 231 -10.54 13.91 -14.65
CA GLU A 231 -11.07 13.91 -16.01
C GLU A 231 -11.88 15.17 -16.29
N GLN A 232 -12.76 15.58 -15.37
CA GLN A 232 -13.51 16.84 -15.48
C GLN A 232 -12.57 18.04 -15.55
N ARG A 233 -11.53 18.08 -14.71
CA ARG A 233 -10.49 19.12 -14.76
C ARG A 233 -9.77 19.13 -16.10
N MET A 234 -9.36 17.97 -16.60
CA MET A 234 -8.69 17.85 -17.89
C MET A 234 -9.60 18.31 -19.04
N GLN A 235 -10.89 18.02 -18.97
CA GLN A 235 -11.86 18.48 -19.97
C GLN A 235 -12.02 20.00 -19.94
N ARG A 236 -12.10 20.61 -18.74
CA ARG A 236 -12.12 22.07 -18.59
C ARG A 236 -10.87 22.72 -19.18
N ILE A 237 -9.69 22.15 -18.94
CA ILE A 237 -8.42 22.63 -19.52
C ILE A 237 -8.44 22.52 -21.05
N LYS A 238 -8.93 21.41 -21.61
CA LYS A 238 -9.03 21.24 -23.08
C LYS A 238 -9.98 22.27 -23.71
N VAL A 239 -11.14 22.50 -23.10
CA VAL A 239 -12.09 23.52 -23.56
C VAL A 239 -11.46 24.91 -23.49
N ALA A 240 -10.81 25.25 -22.38
CA ALA A 240 -10.10 26.51 -22.23
C ALA A 240 -8.99 26.70 -23.28
N ALA A 241 -8.20 25.65 -23.54
CA ALA A 241 -7.16 25.69 -24.56
C ALA A 241 -7.73 25.96 -25.97
N ARG A 242 -8.88 25.36 -26.32
CA ARG A 242 -9.56 25.63 -27.60
C ARG A 242 -10.01 27.09 -27.72
N VAL A 243 -10.62 27.64 -26.67
CA VAL A 243 -11.05 29.05 -26.63
C VAL A 243 -9.84 30.00 -26.76
N LEU A 244 -8.69 29.65 -26.19
CA LEU A 244 -7.49 30.48 -26.33
C LEU A 244 -6.88 30.45 -27.74
N GLN A 245 -7.02 29.33 -28.44
CA GLN A 245 -6.53 29.13 -29.81
C GLN A 245 -7.46 29.71 -30.88
N ASP A 246 -8.72 29.96 -30.54
CA ASP A 246 -9.71 30.54 -31.45
C ASP A 246 -9.49 32.06 -31.57
N PRO A 247 -9.13 32.58 -32.77
CA PRO A 247 -8.91 34.01 -32.98
C PRO A 247 -10.16 34.86 -32.68
N ASP A 248 -11.36 34.32 -32.89
CA ASP A 248 -12.64 35.03 -32.79
C ASP A 248 -13.23 35.01 -31.38
N SER A 249 -12.61 34.29 -30.44
CA SER A 249 -13.05 34.23 -29.05
C SER A 249 -12.95 35.60 -28.35
N SER A 250 -14.04 35.98 -27.69
CA SER A 250 -14.16 37.28 -27.02
C SER A 250 -13.13 37.46 -25.90
N GLY A 251 -12.85 38.72 -25.52
CA GLY A 251 -11.92 39.02 -24.41
C GLY A 251 -12.36 38.38 -23.09
N GLN A 252 -13.67 38.31 -22.84
CA GLN A 252 -14.25 37.70 -21.64
C GLN A 252 -14.10 36.17 -21.65
N ASP A 253 -14.32 35.52 -22.79
CA ASP A 253 -14.14 34.07 -22.93
C ASP A 253 -12.67 33.66 -22.78
N ARG A 254 -11.76 34.47 -23.34
CA ARG A 254 -10.31 34.29 -23.16
C ARG A 254 -9.89 34.42 -21.71
N ASP A 255 -10.47 35.34 -20.94
CA ASP A 255 -10.15 35.51 -19.53
C ASP A 255 -10.73 34.39 -18.65
N ILE A 256 -11.95 33.90 -18.95
CA ILE A 256 -12.51 32.71 -18.32
C ILE A 256 -11.64 31.48 -18.64
N ALA A 257 -11.23 31.31 -19.90
CA ALA A 257 -10.36 30.23 -20.32
C ALA A 257 -8.98 30.29 -19.62
N LYS A 258 -8.37 31.47 -19.50
CA LYS A 258 -7.13 31.63 -18.71
C LYS A 258 -7.32 31.22 -17.26
N ARG A 259 -8.45 31.56 -16.63
CA ARG A 259 -8.75 31.15 -15.24
C ARG A 259 -8.95 29.64 -15.11
N LEU A 260 -9.61 29.00 -16.08
CA LEU A 260 -9.85 27.55 -16.10
C LEU A 260 -8.60 26.74 -16.49
N ALA A 261 -7.70 27.30 -17.30
CA ALA A 261 -6.46 26.67 -17.73
C ALA A 261 -5.33 26.81 -16.70
N ARG A 262 -5.42 27.77 -15.76
CA ARG A 262 -4.47 27.86 -14.65
C ARG A 262 -4.51 26.57 -13.85
N PRO A 263 -3.36 25.91 -13.61
CA PRO A 263 -3.30 24.87 -12.60
C PRO A 263 -3.92 25.46 -11.33
N SER A 264 -4.92 24.79 -10.74
CA SER A 264 -5.26 25.09 -9.36
C SER A 264 -3.96 24.90 -8.61
N ASN A 265 -3.30 25.97 -8.17
CA ASN A 265 -2.09 25.89 -7.38
C ASN A 265 -2.44 24.94 -6.23
N ARG A 266 -1.98 23.69 -6.29
CA ARG A 266 -2.13 22.74 -5.19
C ARG A 266 -1.29 23.19 -3.98
N HIS A 267 -0.45 24.22 -4.16
CA HIS A 267 0.19 25.00 -3.10
C HIS A 267 -0.73 26.05 -2.44
N GLY A 268 -1.97 26.20 -2.93
CA GLY A 268 -3.01 27.03 -2.35
C GLY A 268 -4.08 26.25 -1.60
N ARG A 269 -3.80 25.03 -1.10
CA ARG A 269 -4.69 24.41 -0.11
C ARG A 269 -4.85 25.40 1.04
N SER A 270 -6.09 25.73 1.36
CA SER A 270 -6.36 26.68 2.44
C SER A 270 -5.65 26.16 3.71
N PRO A 271 -5.18 27.05 4.60
CA PRO A 271 -4.63 26.61 5.88
C PRO A 271 -5.55 25.62 6.61
N LEU A 272 -6.87 25.76 6.44
CA LEU A 272 -7.88 24.85 6.98
C LEU A 272 -7.86 23.46 6.31
N ASP A 273 -7.70 23.39 4.99
CA ASP A 273 -7.58 22.10 4.29
C ASP A 273 -6.37 21.30 4.76
N ARG A 274 -5.24 21.97 4.96
CA ARG A 274 -4.02 21.34 5.49
C ARG A 274 -4.22 20.86 6.92
N GLN A 275 -4.93 21.62 7.74
CA GLN A 275 -5.28 21.21 9.10
C GLN A 275 -6.20 19.99 9.10
N ILE A 276 -7.19 19.92 8.20
CA ILE A 276 -8.05 18.74 8.04
C ILE A 276 -7.21 17.52 7.65
N ASP A 277 -6.34 17.65 6.65
CA ASP A 277 -5.45 16.55 6.23
C ASP A 277 -4.57 16.04 7.39
N SER A 278 -4.00 16.94 8.20
CA SER A 278 -3.24 16.57 9.39
C SER A 278 -4.08 15.82 10.42
N LEU A 279 -5.36 16.18 10.60
CA LEU A 279 -6.25 15.48 11.52
C LEU A 279 -6.64 14.10 11.01
N LEU A 280 -6.84 13.95 9.69
CA LEU A 280 -7.13 12.64 9.10
C LEU A 280 -5.93 11.70 9.26
N ALA A 281 -4.71 12.19 9.01
CA ALA A 281 -3.50 11.40 9.24
C ALA A 281 -3.33 10.99 10.71
N LEU A 282 -3.64 11.89 11.66
CA LEU A 282 -3.62 11.57 13.09
C LEU A 282 -4.69 10.53 13.46
N ARG A 283 -5.90 10.66 12.90
CA ARG A 283 -6.97 9.68 13.13
C ARG A 283 -6.59 8.31 12.60
N ASP A 284 -6.15 8.21 11.36
CA ASP A 284 -5.78 6.93 10.74
C ASP A 284 -4.66 6.24 11.54
N LYS A 285 -3.73 7.02 12.12
CA LYS A 285 -2.68 6.51 13.02
C LYS A 285 -3.23 6.03 14.37
N VAL A 286 -4.11 6.80 15.00
CA VAL A 286 -4.76 6.42 16.27
C VAL A 286 -5.64 5.18 16.10
N ASP A 287 -6.35 5.06 14.97
CA ASP A 287 -7.18 3.90 14.62
C ASP A 287 -6.32 2.66 14.37
N HIS A 288 -5.16 2.83 13.71
CA HIS A 288 -4.24 1.74 13.43
C HIS A 288 -3.53 1.20 14.68
N ASP A 289 -2.95 2.10 15.49
CA ASP A 289 -2.10 1.74 16.62
C ASP A 289 -2.92 1.52 17.92
N GLY A 290 -4.12 2.09 17.98
CA GLY A 290 -4.97 2.13 19.16
C GLY A 290 -4.60 3.24 20.14
N ILE A 291 -5.62 3.84 20.77
CA ILE A 291 -5.48 4.96 21.72
C ILE A 291 -4.47 4.69 22.84
N ARG A 292 -4.46 3.46 23.39
CA ARG A 292 -3.57 3.10 24.51
C ARG A 292 -2.10 3.11 24.11
N ALA A 293 -1.79 2.87 22.84
CA ALA A 293 -0.43 2.90 22.33
C ALA A 293 0.07 4.33 22.07
N ASN A 294 -0.82 5.26 21.67
CA ASN A 294 -0.47 6.65 21.34
C ASN A 294 -1.41 7.69 22.00
N PRO A 295 -1.38 7.86 23.33
CA PRO A 295 -2.29 8.76 24.03
C PRO A 295 -2.09 10.23 23.68
N GLU A 296 -0.86 10.65 23.36
CA GLU A 296 -0.56 12.03 22.96
C GLU A 296 -1.17 12.39 21.60
N GLU A 297 -1.15 11.46 20.66
CA GLU A 297 -1.72 11.66 19.32
C GLU A 297 -3.25 11.65 19.34
N ALA A 298 -3.84 10.77 20.16
CA ALA A 298 -5.27 10.80 20.43
C ALA A 298 -5.72 12.13 21.06
N LEU A 299 -4.92 12.67 22.00
CA LEU A 299 -5.19 13.99 22.59
C LEU A 299 -5.02 15.13 21.57
N ALA A 300 -4.00 15.07 20.71
CA ALA A 300 -3.78 16.05 19.66
C ALA A 300 -4.92 16.07 18.64
N LEU A 301 -5.40 14.88 18.24
CA LEU A 301 -6.56 14.70 17.37
C LEU A 301 -7.82 15.32 18.00
N ALA A 302 -8.13 14.97 19.25
CA ALA A 302 -9.28 15.50 19.97
C ALA A 302 -9.26 17.04 20.08
N ARG A 303 -8.09 17.62 20.40
CA ARG A 303 -7.91 19.09 20.43
C ARG A 303 -8.11 19.72 19.04
N GLY A 304 -7.64 19.05 17.99
CA GLY A 304 -7.83 19.46 16.61
C GLY A 304 -9.30 19.53 16.22
N ILE A 305 -10.05 18.46 16.47
CA ILE A 305 -11.48 18.36 16.21
C ILE A 305 -12.24 19.45 16.99
N ASN A 306 -11.94 19.62 18.29
CA ASN A 306 -12.58 20.63 19.12
C ASN A 306 -12.33 22.06 18.62
N ARG A 307 -11.17 22.36 18.01
CA ARG A 307 -10.92 23.68 17.40
C ARG A 307 -11.82 23.95 16.20
N PHE A 308 -12.04 22.96 15.35
CA PHE A 308 -13.00 23.09 14.24
C PHE A 308 -14.44 23.22 14.75
N ALA A 309 -14.82 22.43 15.75
CA ALA A 309 -16.15 22.52 16.37
C ALA A 309 -16.41 23.92 16.98
N ALA A 310 -15.43 24.50 17.67
CA ALA A 310 -15.55 25.84 18.26
C ALA A 310 -15.67 26.97 17.21
N GLN A 311 -15.23 26.72 15.99
CA GLN A 311 -15.29 27.67 14.88
C GLN A 311 -16.37 27.33 13.85
N TRP A 312 -17.20 26.32 14.10
CA TRP A 312 -18.09 25.71 13.11
C TRP A 312 -18.86 26.72 12.26
N GLU A 313 -19.63 27.61 12.90
CA GLU A 313 -20.46 28.63 12.25
C GLU A 313 -19.66 29.69 11.45
N ARG A 314 -18.34 29.74 11.64
CA ARG A 314 -17.41 30.66 10.95
C ARG A 314 -16.62 29.97 9.84
N LEU A 315 -16.71 28.64 9.73
CA LEU A 315 -16.02 27.89 8.67
C LEU A 315 -16.77 28.07 7.35
N PRO A 316 -16.07 28.18 6.21
CA PRO A 316 -16.71 28.12 4.89
C PRO A 316 -17.52 26.82 4.74
N ASP A 317 -18.66 26.87 4.04
CA ASP A 317 -19.53 25.70 3.82
C ASP A 317 -18.76 24.50 3.25
N THR A 318 -17.84 24.75 2.32
CA THR A 318 -16.97 23.71 1.73
C THR A 318 -16.08 23.00 2.75
N ILE A 319 -15.70 23.68 3.84
CA ILE A 319 -14.90 23.09 4.93
C ILE A 319 -15.81 22.31 5.89
N GLN A 320 -17.02 22.82 6.16
CA GLN A 320 -18.01 22.12 6.98
C GLN A 320 -18.42 20.79 6.33
N GLU A 321 -18.75 20.81 5.02
CA GLU A 321 -19.06 19.63 4.23
C GLU A 321 -17.93 18.60 4.31
N ARG A 322 -16.69 19.05 4.12
CA ARG A 322 -15.51 18.18 4.17
C ARG A 322 -15.29 17.56 5.55
N LEU A 323 -15.50 18.31 6.63
CA LEU A 323 -15.39 17.77 8.00
C LEU A 323 -16.46 16.68 8.26
N VAL A 324 -17.67 16.87 7.74
CA VAL A 324 -18.74 15.87 7.79
C VAL A 324 -18.40 14.64 6.95
N GLU A 325 -18.06 14.83 5.68
CA GLU A 325 -17.73 13.75 4.75
C GLU A 325 -16.59 12.89 5.25
N THR A 326 -15.61 13.51 5.89
CA THR A 326 -14.46 12.79 6.42
C THR A 326 -14.72 12.18 7.79
N GLY A 327 -15.89 12.42 8.42
CA GLY A 327 -16.23 11.88 9.73
C GLY A 327 -15.49 12.55 10.90
N LEU A 328 -14.86 13.72 10.67
CA LEU A 328 -14.29 14.55 11.74
C LEU A 328 -15.35 15.41 12.44
N ALA A 329 -16.55 15.52 11.85
CA ALA A 329 -17.74 16.14 12.45
C ALA A 329 -18.98 15.26 12.19
N LEU A 330 -19.93 15.29 13.13
CA LEU A 330 -21.21 14.60 12.98
C LEU A 330 -22.17 15.42 12.11
N ASN A 331 -22.99 14.72 11.32
CA ASN A 331 -24.02 15.32 10.49
C ASN A 331 -25.17 15.87 11.36
N GLY A 332 -25.24 17.19 11.57
CA GLY A 332 -26.42 17.84 12.17
C GLY A 332 -26.13 19.08 13.02
N ARG A 333 -27.13 19.96 13.11
CA ARG A 333 -27.22 21.20 13.95
C ARG A 333 -27.09 20.97 15.48
N THR A 334 -26.46 19.89 15.92
CA THR A 334 -26.20 19.55 17.33
C THR A 334 -24.84 20.06 17.82
N SER A 335 -24.13 20.90 17.05
CA SER A 335 -22.93 21.63 17.54
C SER A 335 -23.20 22.50 18.77
N ARG A 336 -24.46 22.85 19.06
CA ARG A 336 -24.86 23.56 20.30
C ARG A 336 -24.62 22.77 21.58
N SER A 337 -24.49 21.43 21.55
CA SER A 337 -24.25 20.64 22.75
C SER A 337 -22.77 20.44 23.11
N PHE A 338 -21.82 20.88 22.27
CA PHE A 338 -20.39 20.85 22.63
C PHE A 338 -19.99 21.97 23.61
N GLY A 339 -20.77 23.05 23.68
CA GLY A 339 -20.48 24.19 24.56
C GLY A 339 -20.89 24.03 26.03
N ALA A 340 -21.67 22.98 26.37
CA ALA A 340 -22.22 22.80 27.71
C ALA A 340 -21.50 21.77 28.59
N ALA A 341 -20.50 21.06 28.04
CA ALA A 341 -19.71 20.07 28.77
C ALA A 341 -18.32 20.62 29.09
N GLN A 342 -18.26 21.73 29.84
CA GLN A 342 -17.00 22.35 30.25
C GLN A 342 -16.49 21.88 31.62
N ASP A 343 -17.29 21.13 32.37
CA ASP A 343 -16.88 20.59 33.68
C ASP A 343 -16.89 19.07 33.69
N GLY A 344 -15.67 18.52 33.56
CA GLY A 344 -15.35 17.12 33.84
C GLY A 344 -15.83 16.15 32.78
N LEU A 345 -14.92 15.73 31.88
CA LEU A 345 -14.87 14.40 31.25
C LEU A 345 -13.80 14.37 30.15
N GLY A 346 -12.55 14.10 30.53
CA GLY A 346 -11.51 13.71 29.58
C GLY A 346 -11.66 12.28 29.04
N GLN A 347 -12.72 11.55 29.44
CA GLN A 347 -12.87 10.11 29.20
C GLN A 347 -14.10 9.74 28.36
N LYS A 348 -15.23 10.48 28.44
CA LYS A 348 -16.43 10.16 27.63
C LYS A 348 -16.37 10.67 26.18
N THR A 349 -15.48 11.61 25.88
CA THR A 349 -15.33 12.16 24.52
C THR A 349 -14.65 11.17 23.57
N LEU A 350 -13.94 10.17 24.12
CA LEU A 350 -13.30 9.11 23.34
C LEU A 350 -14.30 8.00 22.95
N ASP A 351 -15.26 7.69 23.83
CA ASP A 351 -16.20 6.58 23.64
C ASP A 351 -17.33 6.87 22.63
N LEU A 352 -17.55 8.14 22.26
CA LEU A 352 -18.63 8.50 21.32
C LEU A 352 -18.17 8.68 19.86
N VAL A 353 -16.87 8.79 19.61
CA VAL A 353 -16.31 9.05 18.27
C VAL A 353 -15.80 7.76 17.59
N ILE A 354 -15.62 6.68 18.35
CA ILE A 354 -15.12 5.40 17.83
C ILE A 354 -16.17 4.32 18.15
N GLY A 355 -16.66 3.67 17.10
CA GLY A 355 -17.91 2.90 17.06
C GLY A 355 -18.17 1.91 18.20
N GLY A 356 -19.45 1.73 18.48
CA GLY A 356 -19.96 0.97 19.61
C GLY A 356 -19.63 -0.51 19.61
N ASP A 357 -19.32 -0.98 20.82
CA ASP A 357 -19.74 -2.28 21.33
C ASP A 357 -20.34 -2.02 22.73
N GLN A 358 -21.66 -2.14 22.83
CA GLN A 358 -22.31 -2.25 24.13
C GLN A 358 -22.11 -3.68 24.64
N VAL A 359 -21.22 -3.85 25.61
CA VAL A 359 -21.30 -4.97 26.55
C VAL A 359 -21.68 -4.38 27.90
N GLY A 360 -22.86 -4.76 28.37
CA GLY A 360 -23.48 -4.22 29.57
C GLY A 360 -22.61 -4.40 30.82
N ALA A 361 -22.36 -3.28 31.50
CA ALA A 361 -21.87 -3.29 32.87
C ALA A 361 -23.06 -3.52 33.81
N ASN A 362 -23.29 -4.76 34.21
CA ASN A 362 -23.93 -5.10 35.47
C ASN A 362 -23.66 -6.57 35.79
N GLU A 363 -22.54 -6.84 36.46
CA GLU A 363 -22.44 -7.85 37.53
C GLU A 363 -21.01 -7.90 38.07
N LEU A 364 -20.89 -8.27 39.34
CA LEU A 364 -19.67 -8.69 40.07
C LEU A 364 -18.82 -7.61 40.72
N THR A 365 -19.44 -6.91 41.68
CA THR A 365 -18.80 -6.72 42.98
C THR A 365 -18.80 -8.05 43.76
N LYS A 366 -17.62 -8.67 43.92
CA LYS A 366 -17.20 -9.46 45.11
C LYS A 366 -15.80 -10.04 44.91
N PRO A 367 -14.86 -9.86 45.86
CA PRO A 367 -13.56 -10.53 45.84
C PRO A 367 -13.71 -11.92 46.45
N SER A 368 -13.28 -12.97 45.74
CA SER A 368 -13.11 -14.31 46.31
C SER A 368 -11.65 -14.70 46.28
N SER A 369 -11.06 -14.72 47.47
CA SER A 369 -9.79 -15.32 47.83
C SER A 369 -9.82 -16.84 47.62
N LYS A 370 -8.84 -17.38 46.88
CA LYS A 370 -8.24 -18.71 47.12
C LYS A 370 -6.96 -18.89 46.30
N PRO A 371 -5.91 -19.54 46.86
CA PRO A 371 -4.62 -19.74 46.20
C PRO A 371 -4.65 -20.96 45.28
N ILE A 372 -4.03 -20.85 44.11
CA ILE A 372 -3.82 -21.96 43.17
C ILE A 372 -2.55 -22.72 43.61
N GLN A 373 -2.71 -24.01 43.94
CA GLN A 373 -1.61 -24.96 44.06
C GLN A 373 -1.19 -25.44 42.66
N PRO A 374 0.11 -25.74 42.44
CA PRO A 374 0.59 -26.28 41.17
C PRO A 374 0.46 -27.81 41.17
N ASP A 375 -0.29 -28.35 40.22
CA ASP A 375 -0.25 -29.79 39.93
C ASP A 375 0.97 -30.14 39.09
N ARG A 376 1.67 -31.16 39.59
CA ARG A 376 2.76 -31.90 38.97
C ARG A 376 2.19 -32.96 38.02
N ASP A 377 3.11 -33.55 37.26
CA ASP A 377 3.00 -34.80 36.50
C ASP A 377 2.58 -34.68 35.03
N ALA A 378 3.59 -34.57 34.16
CA ALA A 378 3.57 -35.22 32.86
C ALA A 378 4.98 -35.70 32.48
N VAL A 379 5.08 -37.01 32.39
CA VAL A 379 6.24 -37.87 32.16
C VAL A 379 6.83 -37.67 30.75
N ALA A 380 8.16 -37.67 30.68
CA ALA A 380 8.94 -37.65 29.43
C ALA A 380 8.91 -39.02 28.72
N PRO A 381 8.76 -39.08 27.38
CA PRO A 381 9.03 -40.30 26.65
C PRO A 381 10.50 -40.39 26.24
N GLU A 382 11.09 -41.53 26.59
CA GLU A 382 12.46 -41.98 26.30
C GLU A 382 12.74 -42.11 24.80
N ALA A 383 13.98 -41.81 24.42
CA ALA A 383 14.53 -42.01 23.08
C ALA A 383 14.93 -43.49 22.87
N PRO A 384 14.66 -44.09 21.70
CA PRO A 384 15.19 -45.40 21.37
C PRO A 384 16.65 -45.33 20.89
N ALA A 385 17.42 -46.27 21.44
CA ALA A 385 18.85 -46.47 21.25
C ALA A 385 19.29 -46.65 19.79
N GLN A 386 20.36 -45.92 19.42
CA GLN A 386 21.16 -46.20 18.24
C GLN A 386 21.97 -47.49 18.46
N LYS A 387 21.61 -48.55 17.73
CA LYS A 387 22.47 -49.73 17.55
C LYS A 387 23.61 -49.38 16.61
N ARG A 388 24.83 -49.65 17.09
CA ARG A 388 26.10 -49.55 16.37
C ARG A 388 26.09 -50.50 15.16
N ALA A 389 26.32 -49.94 13.97
CA ALA A 389 26.81 -50.69 12.82
C ALA A 389 28.34 -50.72 12.89
N GLY A 390 28.89 -51.91 13.13
CA GLY A 390 30.30 -52.23 12.95
C GLY A 390 30.38 -53.55 12.20
N GLY A 391 31.27 -53.64 11.22
CA GLY A 391 31.57 -54.89 10.51
C GLY A 391 31.70 -54.74 9.00
N LEU A 392 32.74 -54.01 8.57
CA LEU A 392 33.45 -54.34 7.34
C LEU A 392 34.43 -55.47 7.69
N GLU A 393 34.42 -56.57 6.91
CA GLU A 393 35.59 -57.35 6.51
C GLU A 393 35.15 -58.43 5.48
N PRO A 394 36.07 -58.94 4.63
CA PRO A 394 35.75 -59.43 3.30
C PRO A 394 35.86 -60.96 3.13
N GLY A 395 35.31 -61.46 2.02
CA GLY A 395 35.92 -62.55 1.26
C GLY A 395 35.38 -63.97 1.51
N PHE A 396 35.01 -64.58 0.38
CA PHE A 396 34.60 -65.97 0.10
C PHE A 396 33.12 -66.33 0.29
#